data_AF-A0A951MNF1-F1
#
_entry.id   AF-A0A951MNF1-F1
#
_cell.length_a   1.000
_cell.length_b   1.000
_cell.length_c   1.000
_cell.angle_alpha   90.00
_cell.angle_beta   90.00
_cell.angle_gamma   90.00
#
_symmetry.space_group_name_H-M   'P 1'
#
loop_
_entity.id
_entity.type
_entity.pdbx_description
1 polymer ?
#
loop_
_entity_poly.entity_id
_entity_poly.type
_entity_poly.pdbx_seq_one_letter_code
_entity_poly.pdbx_strand_id
1 'polypeptide(L)'
;MPGRGEQSRPASVTTTAATRITQTASFELRKGPIPDAEELVHYAEAHPEAPAIILAEFQAQAAHRRRMEQRDQALATRELDAAIVSERLGLACALLIALVGFGCGIYLVASGHGVEGTIIFGLDVVALVSAFILGRSKAAPQPPRE
;
A
#
# COMPACT_ATOMS: atom_id res chain seq x y z
N MET A 1 -54.84 -70.98 27.70
CA MET A 1 -54.59 -71.56 26.36
C MET A 1 -53.99 -70.48 25.48
N PRO A 2 -52.76 -70.64 24.97
CA PRO A 2 -52.11 -69.72 24.04
C PRO A 2 -52.62 -69.97 22.61
N GLY A 3 -52.57 -68.94 21.75
CA GLY A 3 -52.77 -69.09 20.31
C GLY A 3 -53.50 -67.91 19.67
N ARG A 4 -52.76 -66.90 19.22
CA ARG A 4 -53.24 -65.95 18.21
C ARG A 4 -52.15 -65.81 17.16
N GLY A 5 -52.41 -66.38 15.98
CA GLY A 5 -51.72 -65.99 14.76
C GLY A 5 -52.32 -64.70 14.25
N GLU A 6 -51.49 -63.76 13.83
CA GLU A 6 -51.87 -62.66 12.95
C GLU A 6 -50.86 -62.59 11.82
N GLN A 7 -51.32 -63.05 10.66
CA GLN A 7 -50.80 -62.64 9.36
C GLN A 7 -50.99 -61.13 9.21
N SER A 8 -49.99 -60.45 8.68
CA SER A 8 -50.18 -59.19 7.96
C SER A 8 -49.11 -59.04 6.88
N ARG A 9 -49.52 -59.27 5.63
CA ARG A 9 -49.11 -58.46 4.45
C ARG A 9 -50.25 -57.45 4.22
N PRO A 10 -50.11 -56.33 3.48
CA PRO A 10 -49.10 -55.96 2.47
C PRO A 10 -48.53 -54.53 2.73
N ALA A 11 -47.57 -53.97 2.00
CA ALA A 11 -47.69 -53.42 0.65
C ALA A 11 -46.34 -52.88 0.16
N SER A 12 -46.09 -53.06 -1.14
CA SER A 12 -44.93 -52.63 -1.90
C SER A 12 -44.75 -51.11 -1.86
N VAL A 13 -43.59 -50.64 -1.40
CA VAL A 13 -43.18 -49.24 -1.54
C VAL A 13 -42.43 -49.08 -2.86
N THR A 14 -43.10 -48.46 -3.82
CA THR A 14 -42.49 -47.84 -5.00
C THR A 14 -41.68 -46.64 -4.54
N THR A 15 -40.35 -46.72 -4.59
CA THR A 15 -39.48 -45.54 -4.50
C THR A 15 -38.80 -45.33 -5.85
N THR A 16 -39.34 -44.34 -6.56
CA THR A 16 -38.85 -43.76 -7.81
C THR A 16 -37.38 -43.36 -7.74
N ALA A 17 -36.57 -43.82 -8.69
CA ALA A 17 -35.20 -43.38 -8.90
C ALA A 17 -35.18 -41.89 -9.32
N ALA A 18 -34.61 -41.04 -8.47
CA ALA A 18 -34.36 -39.64 -8.82
C ALA A 18 -33.09 -39.54 -9.69
N THR A 19 -33.27 -39.25 -10.98
CA THR A 19 -32.20 -38.87 -11.90
C THR A 19 -31.57 -37.57 -11.41
N ARG A 20 -30.36 -37.65 -10.84
CA ARG A 20 -29.54 -36.46 -10.57
C ARG A 20 -28.99 -35.95 -11.91
N ILE A 21 -29.49 -34.80 -12.34
CA ILE A 21 -28.90 -34.05 -13.45
C ILE A 21 -27.60 -33.43 -12.93
N THR A 22 -26.47 -34.02 -13.32
CA THR A 22 -25.15 -33.42 -13.08
C THR A 22 -24.97 -32.29 -14.10
N GLN A 23 -25.28 -31.05 -13.69
CA GLN A 23 -25.00 -29.86 -14.48
C GLN A 23 -23.50 -29.56 -14.39
N THR A 24 -22.73 -29.99 -15.38
CA THR A 24 -21.34 -29.58 -15.56
C THR A 24 -21.31 -28.13 -16.07
N ALA A 25 -21.07 -27.18 -15.17
CA ALA A 25 -20.75 -25.80 -15.53
C ALA A 25 -19.31 -25.75 -16.06
N SER A 26 -19.14 -25.47 -17.35
CA SER A 26 -17.84 -25.16 -17.96
C SER A 26 -17.45 -23.73 -17.58
N PHE A 27 -16.36 -23.57 -16.83
CA PHE A 27 -15.74 -22.26 -16.57
C PHE A 27 -14.56 -22.08 -17.52
N GLU A 28 -14.61 -21.07 -18.38
CA GLU A 28 -13.46 -20.65 -19.17
C GLU A 28 -12.62 -19.66 -18.36
N LEU A 29 -11.34 -20.00 -18.17
CA LEU A 29 -10.40 -19.20 -17.40
C LEU A 29 -9.94 -18.00 -18.25
N ARG A 30 -10.70 -16.91 -18.22
CA ARG A 30 -10.36 -15.70 -18.98
C ARG A 30 -9.15 -15.00 -18.36
N LYS A 31 -8.08 -14.86 -19.15
CA LYS A 31 -6.81 -14.28 -18.68
C LYS A 31 -6.59 -12.89 -19.26
N GLY A 32 -7.10 -11.90 -18.53
CA GLY A 32 -6.83 -10.50 -18.80
C GLY A 32 -7.97 -9.75 -19.49
N PRO A 33 -7.77 -8.44 -19.72
CA PRO A 33 -8.82 -7.51 -20.17
C PRO A 33 -9.04 -7.46 -21.70
N ILE A 34 -8.18 -8.12 -22.49
CA ILE A 34 -8.36 -8.22 -23.95
C ILE A 34 -9.12 -9.53 -24.26
N PRO A 35 -10.10 -9.52 -25.18
CA PRO A 35 -10.76 -10.74 -25.64
C PRO A 35 -9.78 -11.70 -26.29
N ASP A 36 -10.00 -13.01 -26.17
CA ASP A 36 -9.14 -13.99 -26.83
C ASP A 36 -9.26 -13.88 -28.36
N ALA A 37 -8.25 -14.38 -29.07
CA ALA A 37 -8.16 -14.22 -30.53
C ALA A 37 -9.40 -14.77 -31.26
N GLU A 38 -9.97 -15.87 -30.77
CA GLU A 38 -11.19 -16.48 -31.31
C GLU A 38 -12.43 -15.61 -31.08
N GLU A 39 -12.50 -14.92 -29.93
CA GLU A 39 -13.57 -13.96 -29.62
C GLU A 39 -13.46 -12.70 -30.50
N LEU A 40 -12.25 -12.22 -30.77
CA LEU A 40 -12.00 -11.10 -31.69
C LEU A 40 -12.44 -11.41 -33.12
N VAL A 41 -12.28 -12.65 -33.59
CA VAL A 41 -12.80 -13.09 -34.90
C VAL A 41 -14.32 -13.01 -34.90
N HIS A 42 -14.98 -13.44 -33.83
CA HIS A 42 -16.43 -13.34 -33.72
C HIS A 42 -16.94 -11.89 -33.65
N TYR A 43 -16.20 -11.00 -32.98
CA TYR A 43 -16.48 -9.56 -33.03
C TYR A 43 -16.31 -8.99 -34.44
N ALA A 44 -15.33 -9.47 -35.22
CA ALA A 44 -15.13 -9.05 -36.61
C ALA A 44 -16.28 -9.48 -37.53
N GLU A 45 -16.85 -10.67 -37.29
CA GLU A 45 -18.03 -11.18 -38.01
C GLU A 45 -19.27 -10.31 -37.76
N ALA A 46 -19.46 -9.84 -36.52
CA ALA A 46 -20.56 -8.94 -36.17
C ALA A 46 -20.31 -7.50 -36.64
N HIS A 47 -19.07 -7.02 -36.53
CA HIS A 47 -18.66 -5.69 -36.96
C HIS A 47 -17.16 -5.68 -37.35
N PRO A 48 -16.82 -5.49 -38.64
CA PRO A 48 -15.45 -5.66 -39.14
C PRO A 48 -14.38 -4.84 -38.41
N GLU A 49 -14.73 -3.64 -37.93
CA GLU A 49 -13.79 -2.74 -37.23
C GLU A 49 -13.74 -2.94 -35.72
N ALA A 50 -14.62 -3.76 -35.13
CA ALA A 50 -14.70 -3.92 -33.68
C ALA A 50 -13.37 -4.36 -33.04
N PRO A 51 -12.62 -5.33 -33.60
CA PRO A 51 -11.32 -5.73 -33.03
C PRO A 51 -10.31 -4.57 -32.99
N ALA A 52 -10.28 -3.74 -34.03
CA ALA A 52 -9.37 -2.60 -34.13
C ALA A 52 -9.72 -1.53 -33.09
N ILE A 53 -11.01 -1.24 -32.90
CA ILE A 53 -11.49 -0.29 -31.88
C ILE A 53 -11.13 -0.81 -30.47
N ILE A 54 -11.41 -2.08 -30.18
CA ILE A 54 -11.10 -2.70 -28.88
C ILE A 54 -9.60 -2.60 -28.57
N LEU A 55 -8.75 -2.92 -29.55
CA LEU A 55 -7.31 -2.86 -29.38
C LEU A 55 -6.80 -1.43 -29.21
N ALA A 56 -7.37 -0.47 -29.94
CA ALA A 56 -7.04 0.95 -29.84
C ALA A 56 -7.42 1.53 -28.47
N GLU A 57 -8.64 1.26 -27.99
CA GLU A 57 -9.10 1.67 -26.66
C GLU A 57 -8.26 1.04 -25.55
N PHE A 58 -7.89 -0.25 -25.70
CA PHE A 58 -7.00 -0.90 -24.75
C PHE A 58 -5.61 -0.24 -24.69
N GLN A 59 -5.02 0.07 -25.85
CA GLN A 59 -3.74 0.78 -25.92
C GLN A 59 -3.84 2.19 -25.32
N ALA A 60 -4.95 2.90 -25.54
CA ALA A 60 -5.22 4.20 -24.96
C ALA A 60 -5.28 4.14 -23.42
N GLN A 61 -5.99 3.14 -22.87
CA GLN A 61 -6.04 2.91 -21.43
C GLN A 61 -4.68 2.52 -20.84
N ALA A 62 -3.92 1.65 -21.52
CA ALA A 62 -2.58 1.28 -21.09
C ALA A 62 -1.63 2.49 -21.12
N ALA A 63 -1.72 3.34 -22.14
CA ALA A 63 -0.96 4.59 -22.23
C ALA A 63 -1.36 5.58 -21.13
N HIS A 64 -2.65 5.71 -20.82
CA HIS A 64 -3.14 6.53 -19.72
C HIS A 64 -2.60 6.04 -18.38
N ARG A 65 -2.65 4.74 -18.11
CA ARG A 65 -2.11 4.13 -16.88
C ARG A 65 -0.62 4.40 -16.72
N ARG A 66 0.18 4.15 -17.77
CA ARG A 66 1.63 4.45 -17.76
C ARG A 66 1.90 5.93 -17.50
N ARG A 67 1.09 6.84 -18.05
CA ARG A 67 1.23 8.29 -17.79
C ARG A 67 0.92 8.65 -16.34
N MET A 68 -0.07 8.00 -15.72
CA MET A 68 -0.36 8.21 -14.30
C MET A 68 0.76 7.65 -13.42
N GLU A 69 1.22 6.42 -13.68
CA GLU A 69 2.34 5.82 -12.97
C GLU A 69 3.61 6.69 -13.06
N GLN A 70 3.92 7.23 -14.25
CA GLN A 70 5.06 8.15 -14.44
C GLN A 70 4.89 9.46 -13.67
N ARG A 71 3.67 10.00 -13.61
CA ARG A 71 3.39 11.23 -12.84
C ARG A 71 3.52 10.98 -11.35
N ASP A 72 2.96 9.88 -10.86
CA ASP A 72 3.03 9.51 -9.44
C ASP A 72 4.48 9.29 -9.03
N GLN A 73 5.28 8.59 -9.86
CA GLN A 73 6.72 8.44 -9.65
C GLN A 73 7.45 9.79 -9.64
N ALA A 74 7.12 10.70 -10.58
CA ALA A 74 7.74 12.01 -10.65
C ALA A 74 7.35 12.94 -9.48
N LEU A 75 6.16 12.77 -8.91
CA LEU A 75 5.75 13.48 -7.70
C LEU A 75 6.47 12.91 -6.48
N ALA A 76 6.53 11.58 -6.35
CA ALA A 76 7.25 10.92 -5.26
C ALA A 76 8.74 11.33 -5.23
N THR A 77 9.41 11.40 -6.38
CA THR A 77 10.82 11.86 -6.42
C THR A 77 10.96 13.32 -5.99
N ARG A 78 10.07 14.20 -6.44
CA ARG A 78 10.09 15.62 -6.05
C ARG A 78 9.81 15.83 -4.57
N GLU A 79 8.89 15.06 -3.99
CA GLU A 79 8.60 15.10 -2.56
C GLU A 79 9.81 14.65 -1.73
N LEU A 80 10.50 13.59 -2.16
CA LEU A 80 11.73 13.13 -1.52
C LEU A 80 12.83 14.19 -1.60
N ASP A 81 13.05 14.79 -2.78
CA ASP A 81 14.05 15.84 -2.96
C ASP A 81 13.74 17.07 -2.09
N ALA A 82 12.48 17.50 -2.04
CA ALA A 82 12.05 18.61 -1.19
C ALA A 82 12.22 18.30 0.30
N ALA A 83 11.91 17.07 0.72
CA ALA A 83 12.12 16.62 2.09
C ALA A 83 13.61 16.69 2.46
N ILE A 84 14.49 16.16 1.62
CA ILE A 84 15.95 16.19 1.84
C ILE A 84 16.45 17.63 1.95
N VAL A 85 16.02 18.51 1.06
CA VAL A 85 16.44 19.92 1.10
C VAL A 85 15.95 20.60 2.37
N SER A 86 14.69 20.40 2.77
CA SER A 86 14.14 20.98 4.00
C SER A 86 14.83 20.45 5.26
N GLU A 87 15.17 19.16 5.29
CA GLU A 87 15.91 18.54 6.40
C GLU A 87 17.31 19.13 6.54
N ARG A 88 18.03 19.29 5.42
CA ARG A 88 19.37 19.89 5.41
C ARG A 88 19.34 21.36 5.84
N LEU A 89 18.34 22.12 5.40
CA LEU A 89 18.17 23.51 5.80
C LEU A 89 17.82 23.62 7.29
N GLY A 90 16.94 22.76 7.78
CA GLY A 90 16.61 22.67 9.20
C GLY A 90 17.82 22.35 10.07
N LEU A 91 18.66 21.40 9.64
CA LEU A 91 19.90 21.06 10.33
C LEU A 91 20.89 22.23 10.35
N ALA A 92 21.04 22.96 9.24
CA ALA A 92 21.91 24.14 9.17
C ALA A 92 21.43 25.25 10.12
N CYS A 93 20.12 25.52 10.16
CA CYS A 93 19.53 26.48 11.11
C CYS A 93 19.75 26.04 12.57
N ALA A 94 19.54 24.77 12.89
CA ALA A 94 19.76 24.22 14.22
C ALA A 94 21.24 24.35 14.65
N LEU A 95 22.17 24.07 13.73
CA LEU A 95 23.61 24.24 13.97
C LEU A 95 23.96 25.71 14.26
N LEU A 96 23.40 26.64 13.49
CA LEU A 96 23.64 28.08 13.73
C LEU A 96 23.15 28.52 15.11
N ILE A 97 21.95 28.10 15.51
CA ILE A 97 21.40 28.42 16.83
C ILE A 97 22.29 27.83 17.92
N ALA A 98 22.74 26.59 17.78
CA ALA A 98 23.66 25.96 18.73
C ALA A 98 24.98 26.75 18.83
N LEU A 99 25.61 27.12 17.71
CA LEU A 99 26.85 27.90 17.73
C LEU A 99 26.68 29.26 18.42
N VAL A 100 25.55 29.93 18.21
CA VAL A 100 25.25 31.20 18.88
C VAL A 100 25.06 31.01 20.38
N GLY A 101 24.34 29.96 20.80
CA GLY A 101 24.15 29.61 22.22
C GLY A 101 25.47 29.32 22.92
N PHE A 102 26.29 28.45 22.32
CA PHE A 102 27.64 28.13 22.81
C PHE A 102 28.53 29.38 22.90
N GLY A 103 28.51 30.23 21.87
CA GLY A 103 29.26 31.49 21.86
C GLY A 103 28.83 32.43 22.98
N CYS A 104 27.52 32.57 23.19
CA CYS A 104 26.95 33.39 24.26
C CYS A 104 27.33 32.85 25.65
N GLY A 105 27.23 31.53 25.87
CA GLY A 105 27.63 30.87 27.11
C GLY A 105 29.11 31.09 27.42
N ILE A 106 30.00 30.87 26.44
CA ILE A 106 31.44 31.11 26.58
C ILE A 106 31.72 32.59 26.90
N TYR A 107 31.05 33.51 26.20
CA TYR A 107 31.21 34.95 26.44
C TYR A 107 30.78 35.37 27.86
N LEU A 108 29.68 34.82 28.37
CA LEU A 108 29.23 35.08 29.74
C LEU A 108 30.23 34.58 30.79
N VAL A 109 30.75 33.35 30.62
CA VAL A 109 31.78 32.80 31.51
C VAL A 109 33.04 33.67 31.49
N ALA A 110 33.49 34.09 30.30
CA ALA A 110 34.65 34.97 30.16
C ALA A 110 34.43 36.36 30.77
N SER A 111 33.19 36.85 30.80
CA SER A 111 32.80 38.16 31.35
C SER A 111 32.53 38.13 32.86
N GLY A 112 32.86 37.04 33.56
CA GLY A 112 32.68 36.90 35.01
C GLY A 112 31.32 36.38 35.46
N HIS A 113 30.40 36.10 34.55
CA HIS A 113 29.07 35.52 34.82
C HIS A 113 29.15 33.99 34.71
N GLY A 114 29.94 33.39 35.59
CA GLY A 114 30.28 31.97 35.53
C GLY A 114 29.08 31.05 35.72
N VAL A 115 28.14 31.41 36.62
CA VAL A 115 26.97 30.58 36.93
C VAL A 115 26.00 30.60 35.76
N GLU A 116 25.66 31.78 35.26
CA GLU A 116 24.74 31.99 34.14
C GLU A 116 25.30 31.36 32.85
N GLY A 117 26.58 31.58 32.58
CA GLY A 117 27.27 31.00 31.43
C GLY A 117 27.32 29.47 31.48
N THR A 118 27.54 28.87 32.66
CA THR A 118 27.54 27.41 32.83
C THR A 118 26.15 26.81 32.65
N ILE A 119 25.09 27.49 33.12
CA ILE A 119 23.70 27.04 32.93
C ILE A 119 23.35 27.03 31.44
N ILE A 120 23.63 28.12 30.72
CA ILE A 120 23.33 28.24 29.29
C ILE A 120 24.11 27.19 28.49
N PHE A 121 25.40 27.06 28.74
CA PHE A 121 26.24 26.06 28.07
C PHE A 121 25.77 24.62 28.37
N GLY A 122 25.41 24.34 29.62
CA GLY A 122 24.87 23.04 30.02
C GLY A 122 23.55 22.70 29.32
N LEU A 123 22.65 23.67 29.19
CA LEU A 123 21.39 23.51 28.46
C LEU A 123 21.63 23.22 26.98
N ASP A 124 22.56 23.91 26.34
CA ASP A 124 22.91 23.68 24.93
C ASP A 124 23.44 22.26 24.70
N VAL A 125 24.32 21.76 25.58
CA VAL A 125 24.84 20.39 25.51
C VAL A 125 23.71 19.37 25.67
N VAL A 126 22.86 19.54 26.68
CA VAL A 126 21.72 18.63 26.91
C VAL A 126 20.77 18.64 25.71
N ALA A 127 20.42 19.81 25.17
CA ALA A 127 19.56 19.95 24.02
C ALA A 127 20.15 19.24 22.79
N LEU A 128 21.46 19.37 22.53
CA LEU A 128 22.13 18.72 21.41
C LEU A 128 22.14 17.18 21.57
N VAL A 129 22.45 16.69 22.76
CA VAL A 129 22.43 15.25 23.06
C VAL A 129 21.01 14.70 22.91
N SER A 130 20.00 15.38 23.44
CA SER A 130 18.59 15.00 23.30
C SER A 130 18.17 14.97 21.83
N ALA A 131 18.53 15.99 21.04
CA ALA A 131 18.23 16.03 19.61
C ALA A 131 18.85 14.84 18.86
N PHE A 132 20.09 14.47 19.20
CA PHE A 132 20.77 13.33 18.58
C PHE A 132 20.10 11.99 18.94
N ILE A 133 19.71 11.81 20.20
CA ILE A 133 19.02 10.60 20.67
C ILE A 133 17.64 10.46 20.01
N LEU A 134 16.84 11.54 20.02
CA LEU A 134 15.48 11.53 19.45
C LEU A 134 15.49 11.43 17.92
N GLY A 135 16.46 12.03 17.25
CA GLY A 135 16.62 11.94 15.80
C GLY A 135 16.80 10.50 15.32
N ARG A 136 17.52 9.67 16.09
CA ARG A 136 17.75 8.25 15.76
C ARG A 136 16.48 7.40 15.80
N SER A 137 15.50 7.76 16.64
CA SER A 137 14.29 6.95 16.84
C SER A 137 13.27 7.04 15.70
N LYS A 138 13.36 8.05 14.82
CA LYS A 138 12.43 8.21 13.68
C LYS A 138 12.74 7.32 12.47
N ALA A 139 13.87 6.62 12.46
CA ALA A 139 14.31 5.77 11.36
C ALA A 139 13.78 4.31 11.42
N ALA A 140 12.76 4.02 12.23
CA ALA A 140 12.17 2.69 12.28
C ALA A 140 11.30 2.44 11.02
N PRO A 141 11.58 1.39 10.22
CA PRO A 141 10.75 1.01 9.09
C PRO A 141 9.31 0.72 9.55
N GLN A 142 8.32 1.39 8.96
CA GLN A 142 6.92 1.05 9.22
C GLN A 142 6.64 -0.34 8.64
N PRO A 143 6.07 -1.28 9.42
CA PRO A 143 5.64 -2.56 8.88
C PRO A 143 4.51 -2.37 7.86
N PRO A 144 4.42 -3.24 6.83
CA PRO A 144 3.35 -3.18 5.83
C PRO A 144 1.98 -3.17 6.53
N ARG A 145 1.10 -2.26 6.12
CA ARG A 145 -0.31 -2.31 6.54
C ARG A 145 -0.98 -3.38 5.70
N GLU A 146 -1.34 -4.51 6.34
CA GLU A 146 -2.18 -5.57 5.77
C GLU A 146 -3.63 -5.11 5.60
#